data_AF-A0A7C2ALE9-F1
#
_entry.id   AF-A0A7C2ALE9-F1
#
_cell.length_a   1.000
_cell.length_b   1.000
_cell.length_c   1.000
_cell.angle_alpha   90.00
_cell.angle_beta   90.00
_cell.angle_gamma   90.00
#
_symmetry.space_group_name_H-M   'P 1'
#
loop_
_entity.id
_entity.type
_entity.pdbx_description
1 polymer ?
#
loop_
_entity_poly.entity_id
_entity_poly.type
_entity_poly.pdbx_seq_one_letter_code
_entity_poly.pdbx_strand_id
1 'polypeptide(L)'
;MSARPNCNPFPMRPRPRSRAFTLVELIIVIGILAVLSGLLAPKVLAHLSKSHDVRRIADIRAIQKALASYYTDHGSYPAGKKSTIFRQWDVSFDGGFIPELVNEGYLSEVPVDPGNDFLCHYRYAVFPAGTGGCKGTTPFYVLGVTKFESPGFGEEHKGFFKCSGRDWGREFAYVVGDGATFLE
;
A
#
# COMPACT_ATOMS: atom_id res chain seq x y z
N MET A 1 -58.15 -39.23 -54.06
CA MET A 1 -57.79 -37.82 -54.32
C MET A 1 -57.98 -37.01 -53.05
N SER A 2 -56.92 -36.61 -52.37
CA SER A 2 -57.00 -35.77 -51.16
C SER A 2 -56.40 -34.39 -51.49
N ALA A 3 -57.23 -33.35 -51.39
CA ALA A 3 -56.86 -31.97 -51.65
C ALA A 3 -55.91 -31.46 -50.56
N ARG A 4 -54.82 -30.80 -50.95
CA ARG A 4 -53.89 -30.16 -50.00
C ARG A 4 -54.51 -28.86 -49.47
N PRO A 5 -54.41 -28.57 -48.16
CA PRO A 5 -54.92 -27.33 -47.59
C PRO A 5 -54.07 -26.14 -48.06
N ASN A 6 -54.76 -25.03 -48.36
CA ASN A 6 -54.17 -23.80 -48.87
C ASN A 6 -53.52 -23.03 -47.71
N CYS A 7 -52.20 -22.82 -47.76
CA CYS A 7 -51.49 -22.01 -46.78
C CYS A 7 -51.65 -20.53 -47.13
N ASN A 8 -52.50 -19.83 -46.39
CA ASN A 8 -52.60 -18.37 -46.49
C ASN A 8 -51.42 -17.73 -45.73
N PRO A 9 -50.65 -16.81 -46.34
CA PRO A 9 -49.55 -16.15 -45.66
C PRO A 9 -50.07 -15.26 -44.53
N PHE A 10 -49.49 -15.41 -43.34
CA PHE A 10 -49.79 -14.54 -42.19
C PHE A 10 -49.37 -13.09 -42.48
N PRO A 11 -50.19 -12.08 -42.14
CA PRO A 11 -49.84 -10.69 -42.35
C PRO A 11 -48.66 -10.28 -41.45
N MET A 12 -47.55 -9.87 -42.06
CA MET A 12 -46.38 -9.35 -41.34
C MET A 12 -46.73 -7.99 -40.71
N ARG A 13 -46.77 -7.96 -39.37
CA ARG A 13 -46.97 -6.74 -38.59
C ARG A 13 -45.79 -5.78 -38.83
N PRO A 14 -46.00 -4.48 -39.10
CA PRO A 14 -44.91 -3.54 -39.34
C PRO A 14 -43.99 -3.50 -38.12
N ARG A 15 -42.70 -3.77 -38.33
CA ARG A 15 -41.69 -3.56 -37.28
C ARG A 15 -41.59 -2.05 -37.02
N PRO A 16 -41.65 -1.59 -35.76
CA PRO A 16 -41.40 -0.19 -35.46
C PRO A 16 -40.01 0.17 -35.97
N ARG A 17 -39.89 1.28 -36.70
CA ARG A 17 -38.59 1.79 -37.16
C ARG A 17 -37.73 2.06 -35.94
N SER A 18 -36.66 1.28 -35.78
CA SER A 18 -35.60 1.57 -34.82
C SER A 18 -34.99 2.93 -35.20
N ARG A 19 -34.98 3.87 -34.25
CA ARG A 19 -34.28 5.15 -34.42
C ARG A 19 -32.79 4.84 -34.50
N ALA A 20 -32.16 5.14 -35.64
CA ALA A 20 -30.73 5.07 -35.79
C ALA A 20 -30.10 6.34 -35.18
N PHE A 21 -29.07 6.17 -34.35
CA PHE A 21 -28.32 7.28 -33.77
C PHE A 21 -27.67 8.13 -34.87
N THR A 22 -27.69 9.45 -34.70
CA THR A 22 -27.03 10.36 -35.64
C THR A 22 -25.55 10.49 -35.30
N LEU A 23 -24.72 10.75 -36.32
CA LEU A 23 -23.28 10.97 -36.14
C LEU A 23 -23.01 12.17 -35.21
N VAL A 24 -23.83 13.22 -35.32
CA VAL A 24 -23.74 14.43 -34.48
C VAL A 24 -23.99 14.10 -33.01
N GLU A 25 -24.95 13.23 -32.72
CA GLU A 25 -25.30 12.82 -31.36
C GLU A 25 -24.16 12.05 -30.69
N LEU A 26 -23.44 11.21 -31.45
CA LEU A 26 -22.25 10.53 -30.93
C LEU A 26 -21.08 11.49 -30.69
N ILE A 27 -20.86 12.47 -31.58
CA ILE A 27 -19.78 13.46 -31.43
C ILE A 27 -19.98 14.33 -30.19
N ILE A 28 -21.22 14.77 -29.92
CA ILE A 28 -21.52 15.57 -28.72
C ILE A 28 -21.26 14.74 -27.46
N VAL A 29 -21.64 13.46 -27.45
CA VAL A 29 -21.45 12.58 -26.29
C VAL A 29 -19.96 12.39 -25.97
N ILE A 30 -19.13 12.03 -26.96
CA ILE A 30 -17.69 11.86 -26.72
C ILE A 30 -17.01 13.18 -26.36
N GLY A 31 -17.51 14.32 -26.87
CA GLY A 31 -17.05 15.65 -26.50
C GLY A 31 -17.30 15.96 -25.03
N ILE A 32 -18.52 15.70 -24.53
CA ILE A 32 -18.87 15.88 -23.13
C ILE A 32 -18.05 14.92 -22.25
N LEU A 33 -17.90 13.65 -22.64
CA LEU A 33 -17.09 12.68 -21.90
C LEU A 33 -15.62 13.09 -21.81
N ALA A 34 -15.04 13.66 -22.87
CA ALA A 34 -13.66 14.15 -22.85
C ALA A 34 -13.47 15.30 -21.84
N VAL A 35 -14.38 16.27 -21.83
CA VAL A 35 -14.35 17.40 -20.88
C VAL A 35 -14.50 16.90 -19.44
N LEU A 36 -15.49 16.04 -19.17
CA LEU A 36 -15.70 15.49 -17.83
C LEU A 36 -14.51 14.66 -17.36
N SER A 37 -13.95 13.81 -18.23
CA SER A 37 -12.80 12.96 -17.89
C SER A 37 -11.55 13.79 -17.58
N GLY A 38 -11.31 14.88 -18.33
CA GLY A 38 -10.18 15.79 -18.09
C GLY A 38 -10.23 16.45 -16.71
N LEU A 39 -11.42 16.80 -16.22
CA LEU A 39 -11.59 17.41 -14.89
C LEU A 39 -11.44 16.40 -13.74
N LEU A 40 -11.78 15.13 -13.98
CA LEU A 40 -11.76 14.09 -12.96
C LEU A 40 -10.39 13.46 -12.76
N ALA A 41 -9.57 13.36 -13.82
CA ALA A 41 -8.27 12.70 -13.80
C ALA A 41 -7.35 13.08 -12.61
N PRO A 42 -7.04 14.36 -12.33
CA PRO A 42 -6.12 14.70 -11.24
C PRO A 42 -6.68 14.36 -9.86
N LYS A 43 -8.02 14.40 -9.67
CA LYS A 43 -8.66 14.04 -8.41
C LYS A 43 -8.52 12.55 -8.13
N VAL A 44 -8.74 11.72 -9.15
CA VAL A 44 -8.60 10.27 -9.01
C VAL A 44 -7.17 9.90 -8.63
N LEU A 45 -6.17 10.50 -9.28
CA LEU A 45 -4.76 10.25 -8.94
C LEU A 45 -4.43 10.61 -7.49
N ALA A 46 -4.90 11.75 -6.99
CA ALA A 46 -4.71 12.15 -5.59
C ALA A 46 -5.43 11.22 -4.59
N HIS A 47 -6.58 10.66 -4.96
CA HIS A 47 -7.26 9.66 -4.13
C HIS A 47 -6.52 8.33 -4.11
N LEU A 48 -5.95 7.89 -5.24
CA LEU A 48 -5.13 6.68 -5.30
C LEU A 48 -3.87 6.81 -4.44
N SER A 49 -3.15 7.92 -4.54
CA SER A 49 -1.96 8.16 -3.71
C SER A 49 -2.29 8.10 -2.22
N LYS A 50 -3.41 8.71 -1.80
CA LYS A 50 -3.85 8.68 -0.40
C LYS A 50 -4.22 7.26 0.03
N SER A 51 -4.86 6.49 -0.85
CA SER A 51 -5.17 5.09 -0.58
C SER A 51 -3.91 4.24 -0.41
N HIS A 52 -2.88 4.49 -1.20
CA HIS A 52 -1.59 3.82 -1.06
C HIS A 52 -0.94 4.15 0.29
N ASP A 53 -0.95 5.42 0.68
CA ASP A 53 -0.35 5.85 1.95
C ASP A 53 -1.08 5.27 3.18
N VAL A 54 -2.41 5.15 3.13
CA VAL A 54 -3.20 4.47 4.18
C VAL A 54 -2.82 2.99 4.26
N ARG A 55 -2.67 2.32 3.11
CA ARG A 55 -2.23 0.93 3.07
C ARG A 55 -0.83 0.75 3.65
N ARG A 56 0.10 1.67 3.37
CA ARG A 56 1.46 1.65 3.95
C ARG A 56 1.45 1.68 5.48
N ILE A 57 0.61 2.51 6.08
CA ILE A 57 0.47 2.55 7.54
C ILE A 57 -0.12 1.24 8.07
N ALA A 58 -1.13 0.69 7.38
CA ALA A 58 -1.73 -0.59 7.76
C ALA A 58 -0.71 -1.74 7.72
N ASP A 59 0.11 -1.80 6.67
CA ASP A 59 1.17 -2.79 6.49
C ASP A 59 2.21 -2.68 7.62
N ILE A 60 2.70 -1.46 7.93
CA ILE A 60 3.64 -1.25 9.04
C ILE A 60 3.06 -1.73 10.38
N ARG A 61 1.78 -1.46 10.65
CA ARG A 61 1.12 -1.90 11.88
C ARG A 61 0.97 -3.43 11.94
N ALA A 62 0.68 -4.07 10.82
CA ALA A 62 0.63 -5.52 10.72
C ALA A 62 2.00 -6.13 11.00
N ILE A 63 3.06 -5.58 10.40
CA ILE A 63 4.45 -5.99 10.65
C ILE A 63 4.84 -5.76 12.10
N GLN A 64 4.49 -4.61 12.69
CA GLN A 64 4.76 -4.30 14.10
C GLN A 64 4.15 -5.36 15.03
N LYS A 65 2.90 -5.75 14.78
CA LYS A 65 2.23 -6.81 15.53
C LYS A 65 2.93 -8.15 15.36
N ALA A 66 3.32 -8.49 14.13
CA ALA A 66 4.07 -9.72 13.85
C ALA A 66 5.43 -9.76 14.57
N LEU A 67 6.15 -8.64 14.60
CA LEU A 67 7.42 -8.49 15.33
C LEU A 67 7.24 -8.68 16.84
N ALA A 68 6.15 -8.16 17.42
CA ALA A 68 5.84 -8.36 18.83
C ALA A 68 5.55 -9.83 19.17
N SER A 69 4.80 -10.53 18.30
CA SER A 69 4.58 -11.97 18.43
C SER A 69 5.89 -12.76 18.30
N TYR A 70 6.69 -12.47 17.26
CA TYR A 70 7.99 -13.11 17.06
C TYR A 70 8.90 -12.94 18.28
N TYR A 71 8.98 -11.73 18.85
CA TYR A 71 9.77 -11.47 20.06
C TYR A 71 9.26 -12.25 21.28
N THR A 72 7.95 -12.44 21.40
CA THR A 72 7.35 -13.23 22.49
C THR A 72 7.80 -14.68 22.43
N ASP A 73 7.92 -15.24 21.22
CA ASP A 73 8.25 -16.66 21.02
C ASP A 73 9.77 -16.91 20.98
N HIS A 74 10.55 -15.99 20.41
CA HIS A 74 12.01 -16.15 20.20
C HIS A 74 12.88 -15.37 21.21
N GLY A 75 12.30 -14.45 21.98
CA GLY A 75 13.04 -13.55 22.88
C GLY A 75 13.98 -12.56 22.17
N SER A 76 13.91 -12.49 20.84
CA SER A 76 14.75 -11.62 20.01
C SER A 76 13.98 -11.18 18.77
N TYR A 77 14.46 -10.13 18.09
CA TYR A 77 13.87 -9.67 16.83
C TYR A 77 14.57 -10.33 15.64
N PRO A 78 13.87 -10.57 14.51
CA PRO A 78 14.45 -11.22 13.35
C PRO A 78 15.64 -10.44 12.81
N ALA A 79 16.68 -11.16 12.39
CA ALA A 79 17.87 -10.54 11.87
C ALA A 79 17.60 -10.01 10.45
N GLY A 80 17.36 -8.70 10.34
CA GLY A 80 17.21 -8.05 9.04
C GLY A 80 18.47 -8.18 8.18
N LYS A 81 18.29 -8.16 6.86
CA LYS A 81 19.38 -8.11 5.87
C LYS A 81 19.94 -6.70 5.75
N LYS A 82 21.24 -6.55 6.00
CA LYS A 82 21.91 -5.24 5.86
C LYS A 82 22.22 -4.95 4.40
N SER A 83 21.55 -3.95 3.82
CA SER A 83 21.86 -3.48 2.46
C SER A 83 22.95 -2.39 2.48
N THR A 84 23.99 -2.53 1.65
CA THR A 84 25.00 -1.47 1.48
C THR A 84 24.43 -0.22 0.79
N ILE A 85 23.47 -0.40 -0.13
CA ILE A 85 22.81 0.68 -0.86
C ILE A 85 21.90 1.49 0.07
N PHE A 86 21.21 0.82 1.00
CA PHE A 86 20.29 1.45 1.94
C PHE A 86 20.92 1.70 3.31
N ARG A 87 22.23 1.94 3.40
CA ARG A 87 22.93 2.33 4.64
C ARG A 87 22.69 1.35 5.79
N GLN A 88 22.74 0.05 5.49
CA GLN A 88 22.53 -1.09 6.37
C GLN A 88 21.09 -1.34 6.82
N TRP A 89 20.12 -0.59 6.29
CA TRP A 89 18.70 -0.89 6.49
C TRP A 89 18.27 -2.08 5.64
N ASP A 90 17.40 -2.89 6.23
CA ASP A 90 16.65 -3.90 5.51
C ASP A 90 15.43 -3.25 4.83
N VAL A 91 15.04 -3.72 3.65
CA VAL A 91 13.95 -3.18 2.85
C VAL A 91 13.06 -4.29 2.29
N SER A 92 11.76 -4.06 2.16
CA SER A 92 10.78 -5.12 1.87
C SER A 92 10.93 -5.84 0.54
N PHE A 93 11.62 -5.26 -0.44
CA PHE A 93 11.79 -5.88 -1.76
C PHE A 93 12.86 -6.99 -1.79
N ASP A 94 13.92 -6.85 -1.00
CA ASP A 94 15.08 -7.78 -0.97
C ASP A 94 15.40 -8.22 0.47
N GLY A 95 14.44 -8.05 1.37
CA GLY A 95 14.70 -8.12 2.79
C GLY A 95 14.58 -9.48 3.41
N GLY A 96 15.30 -9.68 4.51
CA GLY A 96 15.38 -10.96 5.22
C GLY A 96 14.25 -11.15 6.23
N PHE A 97 13.83 -10.07 6.88
CA PHE A 97 12.93 -10.18 8.03
C PHE A 97 11.47 -10.49 7.65
N ILE A 98 10.96 -9.98 6.52
CA ILE A 98 9.56 -10.25 6.12
C ILE A 98 9.36 -11.72 5.70
N PRO A 99 10.22 -12.32 4.85
CA PRO A 99 10.11 -13.74 4.55
C PRO A 99 10.17 -14.62 5.80
N GLU A 100 11.02 -14.28 6.77
CA GLU A 100 11.10 -15.00 8.06
C GLU A 100 9.76 -14.94 8.82
N LEU A 101 9.19 -13.74 8.99
CA LEU A 101 7.89 -13.54 9.65
C LEU A 101 6.74 -14.29 8.94
N VAL A 102 6.80 -14.42 7.62
CA VAL A 102 5.79 -15.15 6.83
C VAL A 102 5.98 -16.66 6.96
N ASN A 103 7.23 -17.15 6.87
CA ASN A 103 7.54 -18.58 6.98
C ASN A 103 7.15 -19.16 8.34
N GLU A 104 7.29 -18.36 9.40
CA GLU A 104 6.88 -18.75 10.75
C GLU A 104 5.39 -18.49 11.04
N GLY A 105 4.66 -17.87 10.11
CA GLY A 105 3.21 -17.70 10.19
C GLY A 105 2.74 -16.49 11.00
N TYR A 106 3.62 -15.56 11.36
CA TYR A 106 3.22 -14.30 12.00
C TYR A 106 2.58 -13.30 11.02
N LEU A 107 2.90 -13.42 9.73
CA LEU A 107 2.29 -12.68 8.64
C LEU A 107 1.65 -13.66 7.64
N SER A 108 0.40 -13.39 7.25
CA SER A 108 -0.31 -14.22 6.26
C SER A 108 0.27 -14.07 4.85
N GLU A 109 0.74 -12.88 4.51
CA GLU A 109 1.26 -12.53 3.18
C GLU A 109 2.39 -11.51 3.32
N VAL A 110 3.30 -11.49 2.34
CA VAL A 110 4.36 -10.48 2.24
C VAL A 110 3.72 -9.13 1.86
N PRO A 111 3.77 -8.10 2.72
CA PRO A 111 3.24 -6.79 2.36
C PRO A 111 4.11 -6.18 1.25
N VAL A 112 3.50 -5.86 0.12
CA VAL A 112 4.16 -5.21 -1.02
C VAL A 112 3.69 -3.75 -1.09
N ASP A 113 4.66 -2.83 -1.18
CA ASP A 113 4.37 -1.41 -1.32
C ASP A 113 3.55 -1.13 -2.61
N PRO A 114 2.42 -0.42 -2.54
CA PRO A 114 1.54 -0.20 -3.70
C PRO A 114 2.19 0.57 -4.85
N GLY A 115 3.19 1.41 -4.59
CA GLY A 115 3.91 2.18 -5.61
C GLY A 115 4.98 1.35 -6.33
N ASN A 116 5.44 0.25 -5.71
CA ASN A 116 6.47 -0.66 -6.20
C ASN A 116 7.68 0.05 -6.85
N ASP A 117 8.13 1.14 -6.24
CA ASP A 117 9.30 1.91 -6.68
C ASP A 117 10.60 1.31 -6.10
N PHE A 118 11.73 1.55 -6.78
CA PHE A 118 13.08 1.11 -6.39
C PHE A 118 13.52 1.63 -5.01
N LEU A 119 12.81 2.62 -4.48
CA LEU A 119 13.04 3.22 -3.16
C LEU A 119 12.22 2.56 -2.02
N CYS A 120 11.54 1.44 -2.29
CA CYS A 120 10.84 0.53 -1.37
C CYS A 120 10.72 1.03 0.09
N HIS A 121 9.51 1.38 0.51
CA HIS A 121 9.32 2.35 1.59
C HIS A 121 9.53 1.80 2.99
N TYR A 122 9.26 0.52 3.24
CA TYR A 122 9.45 -0.03 4.58
C TYR A 122 10.92 -0.31 4.82
N ARG A 123 11.48 0.36 5.82
CA ARG A 123 12.83 0.12 6.30
C ARG A 123 12.79 -0.49 7.68
N TYR A 124 13.62 -1.50 7.87
CA TYR A 124 13.75 -2.21 9.12
C TYR A 124 15.21 -2.31 9.53
N ALA A 125 15.50 -2.09 10.81
CA ALA A 125 16.80 -2.37 11.37
C ALA A 125 16.67 -2.73 12.85
N VAL A 126 17.49 -3.68 13.28
CA VAL A 126 17.66 -4.03 14.70
C VAL A 126 18.94 -3.39 15.20
N PHE A 127 18.85 -2.74 16.36
CA PHE A 127 19.95 -2.09 17.03
C PHE A 127 20.26 -2.81 18.33
N PRO A 128 21.55 -3.07 18.61
CA PRO A 128 21.98 -3.53 19.93
C PRO A 128 21.65 -2.52 21.02
N ALA A 129 21.54 -3.02 22.24
CA ALA A 129 21.38 -2.21 23.45
C ALA A 129 22.41 -1.07 23.52
N GLY A 130 21.97 0.13 23.89
CA GLY A 130 22.85 1.30 24.04
C GLY A 130 23.31 1.96 22.73
N THR A 131 22.80 1.53 21.57
CA THR A 131 23.16 2.11 20.25
C THR A 131 22.00 2.90 19.63
N GLY A 132 22.22 3.49 18.44
CA GLY A 132 21.16 4.19 17.70
C GLY A 132 20.53 5.39 18.43
N GLY A 133 21.24 5.96 19.42
CA GLY A 133 20.74 7.08 20.22
C GLY A 133 19.79 6.69 21.36
N CYS A 134 19.55 5.40 21.57
CA CYS A 134 18.76 4.88 22.68
C CYS A 134 19.69 4.42 23.80
N LYS A 135 19.40 4.88 25.03
CA LYS A 135 20.05 4.38 26.25
C LYS A 135 19.21 3.21 26.75
N GLY A 136 19.79 2.02 26.89
CA GLY A 136 19.08 0.84 27.34
C GLY A 136 19.92 -0.43 27.33
N THR A 137 19.45 -1.45 28.04
CA THR A 137 20.09 -2.76 28.16
C THR A 137 19.49 -3.82 27.22
N THR A 138 18.38 -3.50 26.57
CA THR A 138 17.68 -4.37 25.62
C THR A 138 17.90 -3.93 24.18
N PRO A 139 18.00 -4.88 23.23
CA PRO A 139 17.98 -4.55 21.81
C PRO A 139 16.60 -3.99 21.42
N PHE A 140 16.58 -3.13 20.42
CA PHE A 140 15.36 -2.53 19.90
C PHE A 140 15.36 -2.59 18.39
N TYR A 141 14.19 -2.51 17.78
CA TYR A 141 14.09 -2.33 16.32
C TYR A 141 13.52 -0.96 15.98
N VAL A 142 13.81 -0.54 14.76
CA VAL A 142 13.18 0.60 14.11
C VAL A 142 12.58 0.11 12.82
N LEU A 143 11.31 0.41 12.62
CA LEU A 143 10.55 0.09 11.42
C LEU A 143 9.84 1.35 10.95
N GLY A 144 9.98 1.71 9.68
CA GLY A 144 9.36 2.95 9.21
C GLY A 144 9.28 3.12 7.70
N VAL A 145 8.52 4.13 7.31
CA VAL A 145 8.36 4.62 5.94
C VAL A 145 9.09 5.94 5.80
N THR A 146 9.96 6.07 4.79
CA THR A 146 10.73 7.31 4.58
C THR A 146 9.97 8.40 3.84
N LYS A 147 8.96 8.04 3.02
CA LYS A 147 8.22 8.99 2.20
C LYS A 147 6.81 8.48 1.93
N PHE A 148 5.84 9.39 1.89
CA PHE A 148 4.49 9.14 1.41
C PHE A 148 4.29 9.79 0.04
N GLU A 149 3.35 9.29 -0.75
CA GLU A 149 3.03 9.84 -2.07
C GLU A 149 2.22 11.14 -1.96
N SER A 150 1.31 11.21 -0.99
CA SER A 150 0.41 12.34 -0.82
C SER A 150 1.08 13.47 -0.03
N PRO A 151 1.01 14.72 -0.52
CA PRO A 151 1.60 15.86 0.17
C PRO A 151 0.93 16.08 1.54
N GLY A 152 1.73 16.29 2.58
CA GLY A 152 1.25 16.54 3.94
C GLY A 152 0.72 15.31 4.70
N PHE A 153 0.57 14.15 4.06
CA PHE A 153 0.03 12.96 4.73
C PHE A 153 0.89 12.50 5.90
N GLY A 154 2.21 12.55 5.74
CA GLY A 154 3.17 12.23 6.81
C GLY A 154 3.12 13.20 7.98
N GLU A 155 2.68 14.45 7.79
CA GLU A 155 2.55 15.41 8.89
C GLU A 155 1.31 15.11 9.76
N GLU A 156 0.22 14.65 9.15
CA GLU A 156 -1.01 14.27 9.86
C GLU A 156 -0.86 12.92 10.59
N HIS A 157 -0.09 11.98 10.01
CA HIS A 157 -0.02 10.60 10.47
C HIS A 157 1.35 10.23 11.04
N LYS A 158 2.05 11.11 11.76
CA LYS A 158 3.41 10.80 12.26
C LYS A 158 3.42 9.61 13.22
N GLY A 159 4.29 8.66 12.90
CA GLY A 159 4.73 7.65 13.85
C GLY A 159 5.77 8.29 14.78
N PHE A 160 5.70 7.99 16.07
CA PHE A 160 6.58 8.60 17.06
C PHE A 160 7.44 7.54 17.72
N PHE A 161 8.68 7.45 17.28
CA PHE A 161 9.73 6.71 17.95
C PHE A 161 10.90 7.65 18.19
N LYS A 162 11.17 7.95 19.46
CA LYS A 162 12.28 8.80 19.87
C LYS A 162 13.06 8.13 20.98
N CYS A 163 14.32 8.48 21.07
CA CYS A 163 15.21 8.09 22.14
C CYS A 163 15.93 9.32 22.69
N SER A 164 16.50 9.24 23.90
CA SER A 164 17.13 10.39 24.56
C SER A 164 18.20 11.08 23.69
N GLY A 165 18.92 10.33 22.85
CA GLY A 165 19.98 10.84 21.97
C GLY A 165 19.60 10.98 20.49
N ARG A 166 18.39 10.58 20.07
CA ARG A 166 17.98 10.61 18.65
C ARG A 166 16.46 10.61 18.49
N ASP A 167 15.96 11.47 17.63
CA ASP A 167 14.56 11.53 17.23
C ASP A 167 14.38 10.89 15.84
N TRP A 168 13.92 9.64 15.80
CA TRP A 168 13.74 8.91 14.55
C TRP A 168 12.57 9.46 13.72
N GLY A 169 11.63 10.15 14.35
CA GLY A 169 10.52 10.84 13.67
C GLY A 169 10.96 12.00 12.78
N ARG A 170 12.24 12.41 12.85
CA ARG A 170 12.84 13.38 11.92
C ARG A 170 13.49 12.73 10.70
N GLU A 171 13.84 11.46 10.79
CA GLU A 171 14.49 10.70 9.72
C GLU A 171 13.46 9.98 8.83
N PHE A 172 12.29 9.68 9.37
CA PHE A 172 11.22 8.94 8.72
C PHE A 172 9.93 9.75 8.65
N ALA A 173 9.14 9.55 7.60
CA ALA A 173 7.80 10.11 7.48
C ALA A 173 6.81 9.41 8.43
N TYR A 174 7.03 8.11 8.68
CA TYR A 174 6.33 7.32 9.69
C TYR A 174 7.30 6.35 10.32
N VAL A 175 7.39 6.30 11.65
CA VAL A 175 8.28 5.37 12.34
C VAL A 175 7.61 4.76 13.56
N VAL A 176 7.88 3.47 13.75
CA VAL A 176 7.54 2.71 14.94
C VAL A 176 8.80 1.97 15.40
N GLY A 177 8.86 1.69 16.68
CA GLY A 177 9.95 0.93 17.28
C GLY A 177 9.55 0.48 18.67
N ASP A 178 10.16 -0.61 19.12
CA ASP A 178 9.90 -1.18 20.43
C ASP A 178 11.17 -1.85 20.99
N GLY A 179 11.21 -2.04 22.31
CA GLY A 179 12.35 -2.64 23.04
C GLY A 179 13.42 -1.65 23.51
N ALA A 180 13.27 -0.35 23.27
CA ALA A 180 14.14 0.68 23.82
C ALA A 180 13.58 1.25 25.13
N THR A 181 14.41 1.42 26.16
CA THR A 181 14.04 2.19 27.35
C THR A 181 13.98 3.67 27.00
N PHE A 182 12.77 4.24 27.02
CA PHE A 182 12.50 5.62 26.60
C PHE A 182 12.89 6.70 27.63
N LEU A 183 13.39 6.31 28.82
CA LEU A 183 13.58 7.19 29.96
C LEU A 183 14.89 6.89 30.69
N GLU A 184 15.91 7.67 30.37
CA GLU A 184 16.75 8.42 31.33
C GLU A 184 17.15 9.77 30.70
#